data_AF-A0A915AQI8-F1
#
_entry.id   AF-A0A915AQI8-F1
#
_cell.length_a   1.000
_cell.length_b   1.000
_cell.length_c   1.000
_cell.angle_alpha   90.00
_cell.angle_beta   90.00
_cell.angle_gamma   90.00
#
_symmetry.space_group_name_H-M   'P 1'
#
loop_
_entity.id
_entity.type
_entity.pdbx_description
1 polymer ?
#
loop_
_entity_poly.entity_id
_entity_poly.type
_entity_poly.pdbx_seq_one_letter_code
_entity_poly.pdbx_strand_id
1 'polypeptide(L)'
;GFLGVDIFFVISGYLITMILSRNTSISLADIGMFFSKRIRRIFPAYYFMIFAVLVFGRIFLTSYDQHLLAFDSGWSLAFLSNVHKYFQEKDYFAEIANYDFLLHAWSLAVEIQFYCVAPLFALIAHRLRLGKVLVPIVAIVSFFVHAKSTRELHFSSLPSRLWQFLAGSFAFEFHQRANVLPAAVCKVVAVTATIVVSPVMLFIPNNEFLCRLTVTAAATLIVARISPSVNDSLKNETLLFIGDISYSLYLAHWPIIVFFRYIDQADQLPFKDCLVMAQLSVLLAYLSFKTVEKYFIRENLLKALIFISLMFASSIILIIYPNAPLLISTQHTDRSNIPTLLSGGGTNVTVEKTLFESNCFAFRYQDYRPKVVTSSMLQNARVANEQFLKYFPNHAQNSPPDPLMDKHFKAKNINVYLSAYYKNSGDVSIAVFGNSYA
;
A
#
# COMPACT_ATOMS: atom_id res chain seq x y z
N GLY A 1 6.24 -8.53 -7.19
CA GLY A 1 5.87 -7.41 -6.31
C GLY A 1 6.72 -6.20 -6.61
N PHE A 2 7.70 -5.88 -5.76
CA PHE A 2 8.43 -4.61 -5.84
C PHE A 2 9.34 -4.43 -7.06
N LEU A 3 9.97 -5.49 -7.58
CA LEU A 3 10.83 -5.39 -8.77
C LEU A 3 10.03 -5.06 -10.05
N GLY A 4 8.74 -5.39 -10.08
CA GLY A 4 7.85 -5.01 -11.19
C GLY A 4 7.68 -3.49 -11.30
N VAL A 5 7.76 -2.78 -10.16
CA VAL A 5 7.71 -1.31 -10.13
C VAL A 5 8.93 -0.71 -10.82
N ASP A 6 10.10 -1.33 -10.68
CA ASP A 6 11.34 -0.87 -11.32
C ASP A 6 11.20 -0.92 -12.86
N ILE A 7 10.63 -2.00 -13.40
CA ILE A 7 10.31 -2.15 -14.82
C ILE A 7 9.30 -1.08 -15.26
N PHE A 8 8.27 -0.86 -14.45
CA PHE A 8 7.24 0.14 -14.72
C PHE A 8 7.83 1.56 -14.81
N PHE A 9 8.73 1.93 -13.91
CA PHE A 9 9.42 3.23 -13.96
C PHE A 9 10.24 3.39 -15.25
N VAL A 10 10.93 2.35 -15.73
CA VAL A 10 11.62 2.38 -17.02
C VAL A 10 10.62 2.62 -18.17
N ILE A 11 9.50 1.88 -18.21
CA ILE A 11 8.48 2.03 -19.26
C ILE A 11 7.87 3.43 -19.24
N SER A 12 7.53 3.95 -18.06
CA SER A 12 6.97 5.29 -17.89
C SER A 12 7.97 6.34 -18.36
N GLY A 13 9.24 6.25 -17.97
CA GLY A 13 10.31 7.12 -18.45
C GLY A 13 10.46 7.14 -19.97
N TYR A 14 10.47 5.96 -20.61
CA TYR A 14 10.49 5.82 -22.07
C TYR A 14 9.27 6.50 -22.71
N LEU A 15 8.06 6.18 -22.24
CA LEU A 15 6.82 6.68 -22.80
C LEU A 15 6.74 8.20 -22.68
N ILE A 16 7.04 8.78 -21.51
CA ILE A 16 6.99 10.22 -21.29
C ILE A 16 8.01 10.93 -22.18
N THR A 17 9.24 10.41 -22.27
CA THR A 17 10.27 10.97 -23.15
C THR A 17 9.81 10.94 -24.61
N MET A 18 9.24 9.82 -25.07
CA MET A 18 8.68 9.70 -26.41
C MET A 18 7.58 10.74 -26.68
N ILE A 19 6.68 10.98 -25.71
CA ILE A 19 5.60 11.97 -25.89
C ILE A 19 6.18 13.39 -25.98
N LEU A 20 7.10 13.73 -25.07
CA LEU A 20 7.67 15.08 -24.97
C LEU A 20 8.63 15.40 -26.13
N SER A 21 9.29 14.40 -26.71
CA SER A 21 10.21 14.57 -27.84
C SER A 21 9.53 14.64 -29.22
N ARG A 22 8.19 14.51 -29.32
CA ARG A 22 7.47 14.58 -30.60
C ARG A 22 7.39 15.98 -31.20
N ASN A 23 7.38 17.02 -30.36
CA ASN A 23 7.27 18.41 -30.82
C ASN A 23 8.63 19.09 -30.74
N THR A 24 9.04 19.78 -31.81
CA THR A 24 10.30 20.53 -31.89
C THR A 24 10.36 21.74 -30.95
N SER A 25 9.21 22.21 -30.47
CA SER A 25 9.09 23.22 -29.42
C SER A 25 7.97 22.83 -28.47
N ILE A 26 8.29 22.63 -27.19
CA ILE A 26 7.30 22.35 -26.15
C ILE A 26 6.65 23.67 -25.74
N SER A 27 5.34 23.79 -25.98
CA SER A 27 4.53 24.93 -25.52
C SER A 27 3.83 24.63 -24.19
N LEU A 28 3.35 25.68 -23.49
CA LEU A 28 2.50 25.50 -22.30
C LEU A 28 1.19 24.76 -22.62
N ALA A 29 0.66 24.93 -23.84
CA ALA A 29 -0.53 24.21 -24.30
C ALA A 29 -0.28 22.70 -24.44
N ASP A 30 0.91 22.31 -24.91
CA ASP A 30 1.31 20.89 -25.00
C ASP A 30 1.39 20.25 -23.61
N ILE A 31 1.93 21.00 -22.62
CA ILE A 31 1.98 20.56 -21.22
C ILE A 31 0.55 20.39 -20.66
N GLY A 32 -0.36 21.34 -20.93
CA GLY A 32 -1.77 21.22 -20.54
C GLY A 32 -2.46 19.99 -21.17
N MET A 33 -2.19 19.73 -22.46
CA MET A 33 -2.72 18.56 -23.15
C MET A 33 -2.14 17.25 -22.61
N PHE A 34 -0.86 17.25 -22.24
CA PHE A 34 -0.21 16.13 -21.56
C PHE A 34 -0.92 15.79 -20.25
N PHE A 35 -1.09 16.77 -19.36
CA PHE A 35 -1.78 16.56 -18.08
C PHE A 35 -3.23 16.12 -18.29
N SER A 36 -3.97 16.72 -19.23
CA SER A 36 -5.34 16.34 -19.55
C SER A 36 -5.46 14.86 -19.95
N LYS A 37 -4.54 14.35 -20.77
CA LYS A 37 -4.52 12.93 -21.19
C LYS A 37 -4.17 12.00 -20.02
N ARG A 38 -3.26 12.42 -19.13
CA ARG A 38 -2.84 11.61 -17.97
C ARG A 38 -3.90 11.56 -16.88
N ILE A 39 -4.52 12.68 -16.55
CA ILE A 39 -5.63 12.75 -15.59
C ILE A 39 -6.75 11.81 -16.03
N ARG A 40 -7.20 11.90 -17.28
CA ARG A 40 -8.26 11.04 -17.82
C ARG A 40 -7.95 9.54 -17.83
N ARG A 41 -6.67 9.19 -17.95
CA ARG A 41 -6.22 7.79 -17.97
C ARG A 41 -6.09 7.20 -16.56
N ILE A 42 -5.50 7.95 -15.63
CA ILE A 42 -5.02 7.40 -14.35
C ILE A 42 -6.02 7.66 -13.23
N PHE A 43 -6.48 8.90 -13.09
CA PHE A 43 -7.18 9.33 -11.87
C PHE A 43 -8.53 8.62 -11.69
N PRO A 44 -9.40 8.47 -12.71
CA PRO A 44 -10.71 7.84 -12.53
C PRO A 44 -10.63 6.43 -11.93
N ALA A 45 -9.79 5.57 -12.50
CA ALA A 45 -9.66 4.19 -12.02
C ALA A 45 -8.97 4.13 -10.64
N TYR A 46 -8.00 5.00 -10.37
CA TYR A 46 -7.34 5.08 -9.06
C TYR A 46 -8.31 5.48 -7.94
N TYR A 47 -9.05 6.56 -8.13
CA TYR A 47 -10.03 7.01 -7.12
C TYR A 47 -11.19 6.03 -6.96
N PHE A 48 -11.60 5.38 -8.06
CA PHE A 48 -12.59 4.30 -7.98
C PHE A 48 -12.07 3.12 -7.16
N MET A 49 -10.79 2.72 -7.34
CA MET A 49 -10.17 1.67 -6.53
C MET A 49 -10.14 2.04 -5.04
N ILE A 50 -9.70 3.25 -4.68
CA ILE A 50 -9.68 3.69 -3.26
C ILE A 50 -11.08 3.64 -2.67
N PHE A 51 -12.08 4.16 -3.39
CA PHE A 51 -13.47 4.11 -2.96
C PHE A 51 -13.94 2.67 -2.75
N ALA A 52 -13.67 1.77 -3.70
CA ALA A 52 -14.05 0.37 -3.60
C ALA A 52 -13.39 -0.33 -2.40
N VAL A 53 -12.11 -0.05 -2.13
CA VAL A 53 -11.39 -0.59 -0.97
C VAL A 53 -11.97 -0.04 0.34
N LEU A 54 -12.36 1.23 0.41
CA LEU A 54 -13.01 1.81 1.59
C LEU A 54 -14.40 1.21 1.85
N VAL A 55 -15.22 1.04 0.80
CA VAL A 55 -16.53 0.36 0.91
C VAL A 55 -16.33 -1.07 1.39
N PHE A 56 -15.39 -1.78 0.79
CA PHE A 56 -15.00 -3.13 1.19
C PHE A 56 -14.57 -3.14 2.67
N GLY A 57 -13.68 -2.22 3.07
CA GLY A 57 -13.18 -2.10 4.42
C GLY A 57 -14.30 -1.93 5.44
N ARG A 58 -15.32 -1.14 5.09
CA ARG A 58 -16.50 -0.93 5.93
C ARG A 58 -17.31 -2.19 6.20
N ILE A 59 -17.34 -3.12 5.25
CA ILE A 59 -18.15 -4.35 5.33
C ILE A 59 -17.39 -5.46 6.06
N PHE A 60 -16.08 -5.59 5.82
CA PHE A 60 -15.32 -6.78 6.22
C PHE A 60 -14.26 -6.56 7.30
N LEU A 61 -13.76 -5.34 7.49
CA LEU A 61 -12.67 -5.07 8.44
C LEU A 61 -13.19 -4.75 9.84
N THR A 62 -12.38 -5.03 10.86
CA THR A 62 -12.63 -4.57 12.23
C THR A 62 -12.59 -3.04 12.33
N SER A 63 -13.19 -2.46 13.38
CA SER A 63 -13.15 -1.01 13.60
C SER A 63 -11.73 -0.44 13.67
N TYR A 64 -10.76 -1.22 14.17
CA TYR A 64 -9.35 -0.84 14.23
C TYR A 64 -8.73 -0.78 12.83
N ASP A 65 -8.90 -1.85 12.04
CA ASP A 65 -8.34 -1.94 10.69
C ASP A 65 -9.02 -0.94 9.73
N GLN A 66 -10.30 -0.63 9.96
CA GLN A 66 -11.00 0.45 9.26
C GLN A 66 -10.34 1.81 9.52
N HIS A 67 -9.92 2.09 10.76
CA HIS A 67 -9.24 3.34 11.10
C HIS A 67 -7.86 3.43 10.42
N LEU A 68 -7.09 2.33 10.43
CA LEU A 68 -5.81 2.27 9.71
C LEU A 68 -6.01 2.49 8.21
N LEU A 69 -6.96 1.78 7.60
CA LEU A 69 -7.29 1.94 6.19
C LEU A 69 -7.73 3.37 5.86
N ALA A 70 -8.55 4.00 6.71
CA ALA A 70 -8.98 5.38 6.51
C ALA A 70 -7.81 6.36 6.54
N PHE A 71 -6.85 6.14 7.43
CA PHE A 71 -5.62 6.93 7.51
C PHE A 71 -4.75 6.75 6.26
N ASP A 72 -4.47 5.51 5.84
CA ASP A 72 -3.71 5.21 4.61
C ASP A 72 -4.40 5.74 3.35
N SER A 73 -5.75 5.69 3.33
CA SER A 73 -6.57 6.23 2.25
C SER A 73 -6.44 7.74 2.13
N GLY A 74 -6.38 8.47 3.25
CA GLY A 74 -6.16 9.92 3.25
C GLY A 74 -4.86 10.33 2.52
N TRP A 75 -3.76 9.64 2.82
CA TRP A 75 -2.48 9.85 2.12
C TRP A 75 -2.53 9.42 0.65
N SER A 76 -3.24 8.34 0.35
CA SER A 76 -3.40 7.83 -1.01
C SER A 76 -4.23 8.77 -1.89
N LEU A 77 -5.31 9.37 -1.36
CA LEU A 77 -6.12 10.38 -2.04
C LEU A 77 -5.29 11.64 -2.40
N ALA A 78 -4.30 11.98 -1.58
CA ALA A 78 -3.38 13.09 -1.85
C ALA A 78 -2.23 12.74 -2.80
N PHE A 79 -2.12 11.48 -3.28
CA PHE A 79 -0.92 10.96 -3.95
C PHE A 79 0.38 11.17 -3.13
N LEU A 80 0.28 10.99 -1.82
CA LEU A 80 1.39 11.12 -0.86
C LEU A 80 1.62 9.84 -0.05
N SER A 81 1.06 8.71 -0.48
CA SER A 81 1.28 7.40 0.16
C SER A 81 2.77 7.03 0.27
N ASN A 82 3.61 7.46 -0.68
CA ASN A 82 5.06 7.24 -0.60
C ASN A 82 5.74 8.04 0.53
N VAL A 83 5.27 9.25 0.79
CA VAL A 83 5.72 10.09 1.92
C VAL A 83 5.22 9.50 3.23
N HIS A 84 3.98 9.01 3.26
CA HIS A 84 3.44 8.31 4.41
C HIS A 84 4.30 7.11 4.80
N LYS A 85 4.67 6.28 3.82
CA LYS A 85 5.53 5.11 4.04
C LYS A 85 6.92 5.47 4.54
N TYR A 86 7.45 6.59 4.08
CA TYR A 86 8.71 7.12 4.60
C TYR A 86 8.62 7.45 6.10
N PHE A 87 7.55 8.14 6.54
CA PHE A 87 7.38 8.50 7.95
C PHE A 87 7.01 7.34 8.87
N GLN A 88 6.47 6.23 8.34
CA GLN A 88 6.16 5.06 9.16
C GLN A 88 7.40 4.28 9.61
N GLU A 89 8.58 4.50 8.99
CA GLU A 89 9.83 3.79 9.28
C GLU A 89 9.70 2.26 9.28
N LYS A 90 8.70 1.73 8.56
CA LYS A 90 8.46 0.29 8.46
C LYS A 90 9.14 -0.26 7.22
N ASP A 91 9.85 -1.38 7.39
CA ASP A 91 10.33 -2.17 6.27
C ASP A 91 9.16 -2.55 5.35
N TYR A 92 9.30 -2.41 4.04
CA TYR A 92 8.28 -2.81 3.04
C TYR A 92 7.76 -4.24 3.30
N PHE A 93 8.64 -5.17 3.66
CA PHE A 93 8.26 -6.54 4.00
C PHE A 93 7.53 -6.68 5.34
N ALA A 94 7.77 -5.77 6.29
CA ALA A 94 6.99 -5.68 7.53
C ALA A 94 5.61 -5.07 7.28
N GLU A 95 5.43 -4.21 6.28
CA GLU A 95 4.12 -3.70 5.87
C GLU A 95 3.28 -4.77 5.17
N ILE A 96 3.90 -5.64 4.37
CA ILE A 96 3.25 -6.82 3.81
C ILE A 96 2.65 -7.69 4.92
N ALA A 97 3.27 -7.78 6.09
CA ALA A 97 2.76 -8.54 7.23
C ALA A 97 1.55 -7.88 7.94
N ASN A 98 1.31 -6.57 7.77
CA ASN A 98 0.29 -5.81 8.51
C ASN A 98 -1.01 -5.57 7.71
N TYR A 99 -1.32 -6.40 6.71
CA TYR A 99 -2.54 -6.28 5.88
C TYR A 99 -2.81 -4.87 5.31
N ASP A 100 -1.78 -4.16 4.85
CA ASP A 100 -1.97 -2.86 4.21
C ASP A 100 -2.55 -3.00 2.80
N PHE A 101 -3.86 -2.70 2.66
CA PHE A 101 -4.61 -2.76 1.41
C PHE A 101 -4.13 -1.77 0.34
N LEU A 102 -3.51 -0.66 0.73
CA LEU A 102 -3.10 0.41 -0.18
C LEU A 102 -1.58 0.51 -0.34
N LEU A 103 -0.82 -0.50 0.12
CA LEU A 103 0.63 -0.52 0.01
C LEU A 103 1.10 -0.20 -1.42
N HIS A 104 0.56 -0.88 -2.42
CA HIS A 104 0.90 -0.64 -3.84
C HIS A 104 0.71 0.82 -4.33
N ALA A 105 -0.05 1.67 -3.63
CA ALA A 105 -0.27 3.06 -4.03
C ALA A 105 0.99 3.94 -3.95
N TRP A 106 2.01 3.56 -3.17
CA TRP A 106 3.24 4.36 -3.02
C TRP A 106 3.95 4.58 -4.36
N SER A 107 4.01 3.55 -5.22
CA SER A 107 4.75 3.66 -6.48
C SER A 107 4.03 4.57 -7.48
N LEU A 108 2.70 4.57 -7.44
CA LEU A 108 1.86 5.45 -8.25
C LEU A 108 2.00 6.91 -7.80
N ALA A 109 2.12 7.16 -6.49
CA ALA A 109 2.44 8.48 -5.98
C ALA A 109 3.79 9.00 -6.53
N VAL A 110 4.82 8.16 -6.53
CA VAL A 110 6.13 8.49 -7.14
C VAL A 110 6.01 8.76 -8.64
N GLU A 111 5.21 7.96 -9.35
CA GLU A 111 4.98 8.15 -10.77
C GLU A 111 4.26 9.48 -11.08
N ILE A 112 3.22 9.84 -10.32
CA ILE A 112 2.54 11.12 -10.47
C ILE A 112 3.49 12.29 -10.19
N GLN A 113 4.34 12.18 -9.17
CA GLN A 113 5.39 13.18 -8.90
C GLN A 113 6.34 13.31 -10.10
N PHE A 114 6.78 12.20 -10.69
CA PHE A 114 7.57 12.21 -11.93
C PHE A 114 6.81 12.87 -13.08
N TYR A 115 5.53 12.59 -13.28
CA TYR A 115 4.70 13.21 -14.33
C TYR A 115 4.52 14.71 -14.16
N CYS A 116 4.52 15.22 -12.94
CA CYS A 116 4.51 16.65 -12.66
C CYS A 116 5.86 17.29 -13.02
N VAL A 117 6.97 16.64 -12.70
CA VAL A 117 8.33 17.17 -12.88
C VAL A 117 8.83 17.03 -14.33
N ALA A 118 8.53 15.93 -15.01
CA ALA A 118 9.12 15.59 -16.30
C ALA A 118 8.87 16.61 -17.42
N PRO A 119 7.64 17.16 -17.63
CA PRO A 119 7.42 18.17 -18.66
C PRO A 119 8.17 19.48 -18.38
N LEU A 120 8.25 19.89 -17.11
CA LEU A 120 8.99 21.09 -16.70
C LEU A 120 10.49 20.89 -16.89
N PHE A 121 11.01 19.72 -16.51
CA PHE A 121 12.40 19.36 -16.71
C PHE A 121 12.75 19.32 -18.20
N ALA A 122 11.90 18.72 -19.04
CA ALA A 122 12.07 18.70 -20.49
C ALA A 122 12.05 20.11 -21.10
N LEU A 123 11.16 20.98 -20.63
CA LEU A 123 11.09 22.39 -21.06
C LEU A 123 12.41 23.13 -20.75
N ILE A 124 12.95 22.98 -19.53
CA ILE A 124 14.22 23.59 -19.11
C ILE A 124 15.38 23.03 -19.93
N ALA A 125 15.47 21.69 -20.03
CA ALA A 125 16.51 21.00 -20.77
C ALA A 125 16.54 21.41 -22.25
N HIS A 126 15.36 21.60 -22.86
CA HIS A 126 15.21 22.06 -24.23
C HIS A 126 15.58 23.54 -24.38
N ARG A 127 15.06 24.42 -23.52
CA ARG A 127 15.30 25.87 -23.59
C ARG A 127 16.78 26.23 -23.38
N LEU A 128 17.46 25.50 -22.49
CA LEU A 128 18.90 25.68 -22.24
C LEU A 128 19.78 24.92 -23.23
N ARG A 129 19.21 24.04 -24.08
CA ARG A 129 19.95 23.10 -24.95
C ARG A 129 20.93 22.18 -24.19
N LEU A 130 20.69 21.98 -22.90
CA LEU A 130 21.54 21.19 -22.00
C LEU A 130 21.01 19.77 -21.76
N GLY A 131 19.96 19.32 -22.46
CA GLY A 131 19.36 18.00 -22.22
C GLY A 131 20.35 16.83 -22.28
N LYS A 132 21.33 16.87 -23.19
CA LYS A 132 22.38 15.85 -23.32
C LYS A 132 23.33 15.77 -22.11
N VAL A 133 23.37 16.81 -21.28
CA VAL A 133 24.24 16.93 -20.10
C VAL A 133 23.42 16.79 -18.82
N LEU A 134 22.29 17.49 -18.71
CA LEU A 134 21.44 17.48 -17.52
C LEU A 134 20.82 16.11 -17.26
N VAL A 135 20.33 15.41 -18.30
CA VAL A 135 19.68 14.10 -18.12
C VAL A 135 20.66 13.07 -17.52
N PRO A 136 21.89 12.87 -18.06
CA PRO A 136 22.89 12.01 -17.41
C PRO A 136 23.28 12.44 -16.01
N ILE A 137 23.50 13.74 -15.76
CA ILE A 137 23.89 14.22 -14.44
C ILE A 137 22.80 13.88 -13.41
N VAL A 138 21.53 14.17 -13.72
CA VAL A 138 20.42 13.88 -12.81
C VAL A 138 20.26 12.37 -12.60
N ALA A 139 20.46 11.55 -13.63
CA ALA A 139 20.43 10.10 -13.49
C ALA A 139 21.54 9.58 -12.57
N ILE A 140 22.77 10.08 -12.75
CA ILE A 140 23.92 9.71 -11.93
C ILE A 140 23.73 10.15 -10.48
N VAL A 141 23.30 11.40 -10.25
CA VAL A 141 23.02 11.91 -8.91
C VAL A 141 21.92 11.09 -8.24
N SER A 142 20.83 10.81 -8.95
CA SER A 142 19.74 9.96 -8.44
C SER A 142 20.22 8.55 -8.08
N PHE A 143 21.09 7.96 -8.91
CA PHE A 143 21.68 6.66 -8.65
C PHE A 143 22.59 6.67 -7.41
N PHE A 144 23.39 7.73 -7.22
CA PHE A 144 24.20 7.87 -6.00
C PHE A 144 23.34 8.08 -4.75
N VAL A 145 22.25 8.85 -4.84
CA VAL A 145 21.26 8.97 -3.77
C VAL A 145 20.68 7.57 -3.47
N HIS A 146 20.30 6.81 -4.49
CA HIS A 146 19.84 5.43 -4.34
C HIS A 146 20.88 4.47 -3.74
N ALA A 147 22.17 4.72 -3.94
CA ALA A 147 23.21 3.86 -3.39
C ALA A 147 23.56 4.21 -1.93
N LYS A 148 23.34 5.46 -1.51
CA LYS A 148 23.85 6.01 -0.23
C LYS A 148 22.81 6.29 0.85
N SER A 149 21.56 6.52 0.47
CA SER A 149 20.48 6.77 1.45
C SER A 149 20.16 5.55 2.33
N THR A 150 19.26 5.75 3.30
CA THR A 150 18.72 4.66 4.12
C THR A 150 17.67 3.84 3.36
N ARG A 151 17.31 2.68 3.90
CA ARG A 151 16.45 1.68 3.25
C ARG A 151 15.09 2.27 2.83
N GLU A 152 14.57 3.20 3.60
CA GLU A 152 13.26 3.84 3.43
C GLU A 152 13.29 4.89 2.31
N LEU A 153 14.34 5.74 2.30
CA LEU A 153 14.53 6.76 1.26
C LEU A 153 14.87 6.12 -0.09
N HIS A 154 15.61 5.00 -0.09
CA HIS A 154 15.83 4.17 -1.27
C HIS A 154 14.55 3.61 -1.84
N PHE A 155 13.59 3.24 -0.98
CA PHE A 155 12.43 2.50 -1.43
C PHE A 155 11.40 3.39 -2.11
N SER A 156 11.02 4.51 -1.48
CA SER A 156 9.77 5.22 -1.82
C SER A 156 9.94 6.66 -2.34
N SER A 157 11.16 7.22 -2.36
CA SER A 157 11.36 8.62 -2.73
C SER A 157 11.59 8.82 -4.24
N LEU A 158 11.01 9.87 -4.83
CA LEU A 158 11.28 10.20 -6.22
C LEU A 158 12.78 10.46 -6.50
N PRO A 159 13.53 11.24 -5.68
CA PRO A 159 14.94 11.52 -5.95
C PRO A 159 15.82 10.28 -6.02
N SER A 160 15.56 9.25 -5.20
CA SER A 160 16.32 7.99 -5.24
C SER A 160 15.86 7.04 -6.36
N ARG A 161 14.71 7.30 -6.99
CA ARG A 161 14.12 6.44 -8.03
C ARG A 161 14.21 7.01 -9.43
N LEU A 162 14.52 8.30 -9.54
CA LEU A 162 14.54 9.02 -10.81
C LEU A 162 15.48 8.39 -11.85
N TRP A 163 16.58 7.75 -11.44
CA TRP A 163 17.51 7.05 -12.33
C TRP A 163 16.83 5.94 -13.15
N GLN A 164 15.78 5.30 -12.64
CA GLN A 164 15.04 4.23 -13.33
C GLN A 164 14.15 4.82 -14.44
N PHE A 165 13.47 5.93 -14.16
CA PHE A 165 12.75 6.69 -15.19
C PHE A 165 13.71 7.19 -16.29
N LEU A 166 14.86 7.75 -15.89
CA LEU A 166 15.83 8.26 -16.85
C LEU A 166 16.52 7.14 -17.65
N ALA A 167 16.64 5.93 -17.11
CA ALA A 167 17.03 4.75 -17.89
C ALA A 167 16.05 4.51 -19.05
N GLY A 168 14.75 4.67 -18.82
CA GLY A 168 13.72 4.69 -19.86
C GLY A 168 13.91 5.81 -20.90
N SER A 169 14.27 7.02 -20.46
CA SER A 169 14.60 8.12 -21.37
C SER A 169 15.79 7.78 -22.28
N PHE A 170 16.84 7.17 -21.73
CA PHE A 170 17.97 6.69 -22.51
C PHE A 170 17.57 5.59 -23.49
N ALA A 171 16.71 4.66 -23.07
CA ALA A 171 16.17 3.63 -23.97
C ALA A 171 15.49 4.23 -25.20
N PHE A 172 14.73 5.32 -25.02
CA PHE A 172 14.10 6.03 -26.14
C PHE A 172 15.11 6.68 -27.09
N GLU A 173 16.12 7.36 -26.55
CA GLU A 173 17.21 7.93 -27.35
C GLU A 173 17.99 6.87 -28.14
N PHE A 174 18.30 5.72 -27.51
CA PHE A 174 18.95 4.61 -28.18
C PHE A 174 18.08 3.97 -29.26
N HIS A 175 16.76 3.93 -29.06
CA HIS A 175 15.82 3.43 -30.06
C HIS A 175 15.77 4.32 -31.31
N GLN A 176 15.84 5.65 -31.15
CA GLN A 176 15.85 6.59 -32.29
C GLN A 176 17.15 6.56 -33.09
N ARG A 177 18.29 6.24 -32.45
CA ARG A 177 19.57 6.05 -33.13
C ARG A 177 19.56 4.68 -33.79
N ALA A 178 19.19 4.66 -35.09
CA ALA A 178 19.08 3.48 -35.95
C ALA A 178 20.05 2.34 -35.56
N ASN A 179 19.53 1.09 -35.56
CA ASN A 179 20.17 -0.15 -35.11
C ASN A 179 21.70 -0.16 -35.15
N VAL A 180 22.33 0.30 -34.07
CA VAL A 180 23.78 0.16 -33.86
C VAL A 180 24.20 -1.32 -33.75
N LEU A 181 23.24 -2.23 -33.54
CA LEU A 181 23.47 -3.68 -33.40
C LEU A 181 22.59 -4.48 -34.38
N PRO A 182 23.06 -5.63 -34.90
CA PRO A 182 22.26 -6.53 -35.71
C PRO A 182 21.01 -7.05 -34.96
N ALA A 183 19.91 -7.29 -35.69
CA ALA A 183 18.64 -7.74 -35.10
C ALA A 183 18.76 -9.06 -34.32
N ALA A 184 19.66 -9.95 -34.73
CA ALA A 184 19.97 -11.19 -34.01
C ALA A 184 20.58 -10.93 -32.61
N VAL A 185 21.47 -9.94 -32.50
CA VAL A 185 22.06 -9.54 -31.22
C VAL A 185 20.99 -8.94 -30.31
N CYS A 186 20.08 -8.12 -30.85
CA CYS A 186 18.96 -7.59 -30.08
C CYS A 186 18.03 -8.69 -29.55
N LYS A 187 17.75 -9.71 -30.37
CA LYS A 187 16.98 -10.90 -29.95
C LYS A 187 17.66 -11.63 -28.80
N VAL A 188 18.95 -11.93 -28.94
CA VAL A 188 19.73 -12.60 -27.89
C VAL A 188 19.75 -11.77 -26.61
N VAL A 189 19.98 -10.46 -26.69
CA VAL A 189 19.97 -9.55 -25.54
C VAL A 189 18.60 -9.49 -24.86
N ALA A 190 17.51 -9.42 -25.63
CA ALA A 190 16.16 -9.39 -25.05
C ALA A 190 15.78 -10.72 -24.39
N VAL A 191 16.12 -11.84 -25.03
CA VAL A 191 15.88 -13.19 -24.47
C VAL A 191 16.72 -13.41 -23.22
N THR A 192 18.02 -13.08 -23.25
CA THR A 192 18.89 -13.17 -22.06
C THR A 192 18.43 -12.23 -20.95
N ALA A 193 18.04 -11.00 -21.25
CA ALA A 193 17.46 -10.08 -20.27
C ALA A 193 16.18 -10.66 -19.63
N THR A 194 15.30 -11.28 -20.42
CA THR A 194 14.08 -11.94 -19.93
C THR A 194 14.42 -13.15 -19.04
N ILE A 195 15.36 -13.99 -19.49
CA ILE A 195 15.85 -15.16 -18.75
C ILE A 195 16.58 -14.74 -17.47
N VAL A 196 17.24 -13.59 -17.43
CA VAL A 196 17.90 -13.08 -16.21
C VAL A 196 16.88 -12.49 -15.24
N VAL A 197 15.86 -11.79 -15.75
CA VAL A 197 14.78 -11.23 -14.92
C VAL A 197 13.95 -12.32 -14.26
N SER A 198 13.67 -13.44 -14.95
CA SER A 198 12.77 -14.49 -14.41
C SER A 198 13.28 -15.13 -13.11
N PRO A 199 14.54 -15.61 -12.97
CA PRO A 199 15.10 -16.12 -11.72
C PRO A 199 15.23 -15.04 -10.65
N VAL A 200 15.56 -13.79 -10.99
CA VAL A 200 15.63 -12.70 -10.00
C VAL A 200 14.24 -12.36 -9.44
N MET A 201 13.19 -12.55 -10.25
CA MET A 201 11.79 -12.41 -9.81
C MET A 201 11.31 -13.60 -8.97
N LEU A 202 11.86 -14.80 -9.19
CA LEU A 202 11.48 -16.05 -8.50
C LEU A 202 12.32 -16.32 -7.24
N PHE A 203 13.59 -15.92 -7.27
CA PHE A 203 14.57 -16.05 -6.19
C PHE A 203 15.10 -14.66 -5.93
N ILE A 204 14.63 -14.01 -4.86
CA ILE A 204 15.16 -12.72 -4.43
C ILE A 204 16.52 -13.01 -3.75
N PRO A 205 17.66 -12.70 -4.38
CA PRO A 205 18.96 -12.73 -3.73
C PRO A 205 18.98 -11.78 -2.53
N ASN A 206 19.84 -12.05 -1.54
CA ASN A 206 19.99 -11.20 -0.35
C ASN A 206 20.39 -9.73 -0.66
N ASN A 207 20.77 -9.41 -1.90
CA ASN A 207 21.19 -8.07 -2.31
C ASN A 207 20.14 -7.39 -3.18
N GLU A 208 19.24 -6.63 -2.53
CA GLU A 208 18.17 -5.88 -3.19
C GLU A 208 18.69 -4.90 -4.25
N PHE A 209 19.79 -4.20 -3.96
CA PHE A 209 20.39 -3.21 -4.86
C PHE A 209 20.80 -3.85 -6.20
N LEU A 210 21.50 -4.98 -6.17
CA LEU A 210 21.90 -5.70 -7.39
C LEU A 210 20.69 -6.15 -8.20
N CYS A 211 19.59 -6.55 -7.54
CA CYS A 211 18.37 -6.95 -8.22
C CYS A 211 17.73 -5.79 -8.95
N ARG A 212 17.59 -4.63 -8.29
CA ARG A 212 17.03 -3.42 -8.89
C ARG A 212 17.86 -2.95 -10.06
N LEU A 213 19.19 -2.95 -9.92
CA LEU A 213 20.11 -2.63 -11.00
C LEU A 213 19.93 -3.58 -12.19
N THR A 214 19.92 -4.89 -11.93
CA THR A 214 19.78 -5.93 -12.96
C THR A 214 18.45 -5.82 -13.68
N VAL A 215 17.34 -5.68 -12.95
CA VAL A 215 15.99 -5.57 -13.52
C VAL A 215 15.82 -4.26 -14.29
N THR A 216 16.32 -3.14 -13.78
CA THR A 216 16.24 -1.84 -14.48
C THR A 216 17.07 -1.87 -15.77
N ALA A 217 18.28 -2.43 -15.72
CA ALA A 217 19.13 -2.58 -16.90
C ALA A 217 18.49 -3.51 -17.94
N ALA A 218 17.97 -4.67 -17.51
CA ALA A 218 17.25 -5.60 -18.38
C ALA A 218 16.03 -4.95 -19.03
N ALA A 219 15.18 -4.27 -18.25
CA ALA A 219 14.02 -3.54 -18.77
C ALA A 219 14.44 -2.47 -19.79
N THR A 220 15.49 -1.71 -19.48
CA THR A 220 16.03 -0.66 -20.38
C THR A 220 16.50 -1.26 -21.69
N LEU A 221 17.24 -2.37 -21.65
CA LEU A 221 17.73 -3.06 -22.85
C LEU A 221 16.59 -3.63 -23.69
N ILE A 222 15.60 -4.25 -23.05
CA ILE A 222 14.40 -4.77 -23.71
C ILE A 222 13.68 -3.63 -24.43
N VAL A 223 13.35 -2.54 -23.71
CA VAL A 223 12.62 -1.40 -24.25
C VAL A 223 13.40 -0.65 -25.35
N ALA A 224 14.71 -0.47 -25.18
CA ALA A 224 15.58 0.22 -26.15
C ALA A 224 15.72 -0.54 -27.48
N ARG A 225 15.56 -1.87 -27.45
CA ARG A 225 15.90 -2.78 -28.56
C ARG A 225 14.75 -3.73 -28.91
N ILE A 226 13.49 -3.32 -28.70
CA ILE A 226 12.36 -3.96 -29.38
C ILE A 226 12.52 -3.71 -30.89
N SER A 227 13.35 -4.55 -31.51
CA SER A 227 13.55 -4.58 -32.95
C SER A 227 12.18 -4.82 -33.60
N PRO A 228 11.89 -4.19 -34.76
CA PRO A 228 10.69 -4.50 -35.54
C PRO A 228 10.51 -6.03 -35.74
N SER A 229 11.61 -6.78 -35.84
CA SER A 229 11.63 -8.24 -36.02
C SER A 229 11.41 -9.09 -34.75
N VAL A 230 11.55 -8.51 -33.55
CA VAL A 230 11.15 -9.13 -32.27
C VAL A 230 9.66 -8.92 -32.04
N ASN A 231 9.15 -7.78 -32.54
CA ASN A 231 7.75 -7.41 -32.48
C ASN A 231 6.87 -8.52 -33.10
N ASP A 232 7.29 -9.17 -34.18
CA ASP A 232 6.45 -10.20 -34.83
C ASP A 232 6.39 -11.54 -34.08
N SER A 233 7.40 -11.89 -33.27
CA SER A 233 7.40 -13.12 -32.46
C SER A 233 6.75 -12.94 -31.08
N LEU A 234 6.67 -11.71 -30.57
CA LEU A 234 6.05 -11.38 -29.27
C LEU A 234 4.69 -10.69 -29.38
N LYS A 235 4.22 -10.37 -30.59
CA LYS A 235 2.83 -9.97 -30.87
C LYS A 235 1.91 -11.18 -30.69
N ASN A 236 1.63 -11.49 -29.43
CA ASN A 236 0.53 -12.38 -29.06
C ASN A 236 -0.61 -11.50 -28.58
N GLU A 237 -1.82 -11.74 -29.11
CA GLU A 237 -3.04 -11.04 -28.68
C GLU A 237 -3.24 -11.10 -27.16
N THR A 238 -2.84 -12.21 -26.53
CA THR A 238 -2.90 -12.41 -25.09
C THR A 238 -1.94 -11.48 -24.34
N LEU A 239 -0.69 -11.34 -24.82
CA LEU A 239 0.30 -10.47 -24.19
C LEU A 239 -0.08 -9.00 -24.36
N LEU A 240 -0.62 -8.64 -25.53
CA LEU A 240 -1.16 -7.30 -25.78
C LEU A 240 -2.35 -7.01 -24.86
N PHE A 241 -3.26 -7.97 -24.71
CA PHE A 241 -4.40 -7.85 -23.79
C PHE A 241 -3.95 -7.63 -22.33
N ILE A 242 -2.98 -8.41 -21.85
CA ILE A 242 -2.42 -8.23 -20.49
C ILE A 242 -1.77 -6.84 -20.36
N GLY A 243 -1.05 -6.40 -21.40
CA GLY A 243 -0.47 -5.07 -21.47
C GLY A 243 -1.53 -3.96 -21.41
N ASP A 244 -2.63 -4.11 -22.13
CA ASP A 244 -3.75 -3.15 -22.17
C ASP A 244 -4.42 -2.98 -20.80
N ILE A 245 -4.66 -4.08 -20.08
CA ILE A 245 -5.29 -4.04 -18.75
C ILE A 245 -4.30 -3.82 -17.59
N SER A 246 -3.01 -3.70 -17.89
CA SER A 246 -1.92 -3.75 -16.88
C SER A 246 -2.07 -2.72 -15.78
N TYR A 247 -2.54 -1.51 -16.10
CA TYR A 247 -2.78 -0.47 -15.10
C TYR A 247 -3.92 -0.82 -14.15
N SER A 248 -5.08 -1.21 -14.69
CA SER A 248 -6.21 -1.68 -13.89
C SER A 248 -5.86 -2.94 -13.08
N LEU A 249 -5.01 -3.82 -13.62
CA LEU A 249 -4.50 -5.00 -12.92
C LEU A 249 -3.57 -4.63 -11.77
N TYR A 250 -2.70 -3.63 -11.97
CA TYR A 250 -1.87 -3.08 -10.92
C TYR A 250 -2.71 -2.55 -9.74
N LEU A 251 -3.81 -1.85 -10.02
CA LEU A 251 -4.73 -1.35 -8.99
C LEU A 251 -5.50 -2.48 -8.28
N ALA A 252 -5.94 -3.50 -9.00
CA ALA A 252 -6.82 -4.54 -8.46
C ALA A 252 -6.07 -5.62 -7.67
N HIS A 253 -4.89 -6.06 -8.13
CA HIS A 253 -4.27 -7.28 -7.62
C HIS A 253 -3.92 -7.21 -6.13
N TRP A 254 -3.40 -6.07 -5.66
CA TRP A 254 -2.89 -5.97 -4.30
C TRP A 254 -4.00 -5.95 -3.23
N PRO A 255 -5.06 -5.13 -3.33
CA PRO A 255 -6.17 -5.20 -2.38
C PRO A 255 -6.81 -6.59 -2.30
N ILE A 256 -6.88 -7.32 -3.43
CA ILE A 256 -7.40 -8.69 -3.47
C ILE A 256 -6.48 -9.65 -2.71
N ILE A 257 -5.17 -9.56 -2.91
CA ILE A 257 -4.19 -10.39 -2.18
C ILE A 257 -4.29 -10.14 -0.67
N VAL A 258 -4.35 -8.88 -0.27
CA VAL A 258 -4.45 -8.49 1.14
C VAL A 258 -5.76 -8.96 1.74
N PHE A 259 -6.87 -8.86 0.99
CA PHE A 259 -8.17 -9.34 1.42
C PHE A 259 -8.18 -10.83 1.79
N PHE A 260 -7.68 -11.69 0.90
CA PHE A 260 -7.64 -13.13 1.16
C PHE A 260 -6.74 -13.45 2.36
N ARG A 261 -5.56 -12.81 2.44
CA ARG A 261 -4.67 -12.98 3.59
C ARG A 261 -5.33 -12.53 4.90
N TYR A 262 -6.13 -11.46 4.87
CA TYR A 262 -6.87 -10.96 6.02
C TYR A 262 -7.98 -11.91 6.47
N ILE A 263 -8.76 -12.47 5.54
CA ILE A 263 -9.82 -13.45 5.87
C ILE A 263 -9.22 -14.72 6.45
N ASP A 264 -8.23 -15.29 5.76
CA ASP A 264 -7.64 -16.58 6.15
C ASP A 264 -6.66 -16.45 7.32
N GLN A 265 -6.36 -15.21 7.75
CA GLN A 265 -5.43 -14.90 8.83
C GLN A 265 -4.08 -15.62 8.65
N ALA A 266 -3.60 -15.63 7.40
CA ALA A 266 -2.45 -16.42 6.96
C ALA A 266 -1.50 -15.61 6.09
N ASP A 267 -0.21 -15.72 6.37
CA ASP A 267 0.84 -15.12 5.54
C ASP A 267 1.08 -15.87 4.24
N GLN A 268 0.88 -17.19 4.26
CA GLN A 268 1.01 -18.05 3.09
C GLN A 268 -0.32 -18.69 2.80
N LEU A 269 -0.78 -18.54 1.56
CA LEU A 269 -2.04 -19.08 1.11
C LEU A 269 -1.81 -20.35 0.28
N PRO A 270 -2.71 -21.35 0.36
CA PRO A 270 -2.68 -22.50 -0.52
C PRO A 270 -2.65 -22.09 -2.00
N PHE A 271 -2.01 -22.90 -2.84
CA PHE A 271 -1.90 -22.64 -4.28
C PHE A 271 -3.27 -22.42 -4.96
N LYS A 272 -4.31 -23.14 -4.49
CA LYS A 272 -5.68 -22.98 -4.96
C LYS A 272 -6.18 -21.55 -4.78
N ASP A 273 -5.94 -20.96 -3.62
CA ASP A 273 -6.40 -19.60 -3.30
C ASP A 273 -5.57 -18.58 -4.08
N CYS A 274 -4.26 -18.81 -4.26
CA CYS A 274 -3.41 -18.06 -5.21
C CYS A 274 -3.99 -18.00 -6.62
N LEU A 275 -4.48 -19.13 -7.14
CA LEU A 275 -5.10 -19.18 -8.46
C LEU A 275 -6.42 -18.39 -8.52
N VAL A 276 -7.27 -18.52 -7.49
CA VAL A 276 -8.54 -17.78 -7.40
C VAL A 276 -8.28 -16.28 -7.33
N MET A 277 -7.34 -15.83 -6.49
CA MET A 277 -6.95 -14.43 -6.40
C MET A 277 -6.43 -13.88 -7.72
N ALA A 278 -5.60 -14.63 -8.44
CA ALA A 278 -5.08 -14.21 -9.75
C ALA A 278 -6.20 -14.06 -10.78
N GLN A 279 -7.13 -15.01 -10.85
CA GLN A 279 -8.29 -14.95 -11.74
C GLN A 279 -9.21 -13.78 -11.39
N LEU A 280 -9.50 -13.57 -10.10
CA LEU A 280 -10.32 -12.47 -9.61
C LEU A 280 -9.66 -11.11 -9.90
N SER A 281 -8.34 -11.02 -9.74
CA SER A 281 -7.56 -9.82 -10.07
C SER A 281 -7.67 -9.47 -11.54
N VAL A 282 -7.52 -10.43 -12.44
CA VAL A 282 -7.66 -10.23 -13.89
C VAL A 282 -9.11 -9.87 -14.25
N LEU A 283 -10.10 -10.52 -13.65
CA LEU A 283 -11.52 -10.23 -13.89
C LEU A 283 -11.87 -8.78 -13.50
N LEU A 284 -11.57 -8.39 -12.26
CA LEU A 284 -11.86 -7.05 -11.76
C LEU A 284 -11.05 -5.98 -12.49
N ALA A 285 -9.80 -6.27 -12.85
CA ALA A 285 -8.99 -5.41 -13.70
C ALA A 285 -9.62 -5.20 -15.07
N TYR A 286 -10.07 -6.26 -15.72
CA TYR A 286 -10.72 -6.17 -17.03
C TYR A 286 -12.03 -5.37 -16.96
N LEU A 287 -12.84 -5.58 -15.93
CA LEU A 287 -14.06 -4.82 -15.71
C LEU A 287 -13.75 -3.34 -15.52
N SER A 288 -12.85 -3.00 -14.59
CA SER A 288 -12.40 -1.61 -14.34
C SER A 288 -11.82 -0.97 -15.61
N PHE A 289 -10.99 -1.70 -16.34
CA PHE A 289 -10.41 -1.24 -17.59
C PHE A 289 -11.49 -0.89 -18.62
N LYS A 290 -12.49 -1.77 -18.79
CA LYS A 290 -13.54 -1.60 -19.79
C LYS A 290 -14.54 -0.51 -19.42
N THR A 291 -14.91 -0.39 -18.15
CA THR A 291 -15.99 0.50 -17.69
C THR A 291 -15.48 1.87 -17.26
N VAL A 292 -14.32 1.95 -16.63
CA VAL A 292 -13.77 3.20 -16.08
C VAL A 292 -12.64 3.71 -16.96
N GLU A 293 -11.53 2.96 -17.07
CA GLU A 293 -10.31 3.45 -17.72
C GLU A 293 -10.55 3.80 -19.20
N LYS A 294 -11.05 2.85 -20.00
CA LYS A 294 -11.29 3.03 -21.45
C LYS A 294 -12.36 4.08 -21.75
N TYR A 295 -13.36 4.20 -20.87
CA TYR A 295 -14.41 5.21 -20.99
C TYR A 295 -13.82 6.61 -20.84
N PHE A 296 -13.14 6.89 -19.74
CA PHE A 296 -12.62 8.24 -19.47
C PHE A 296 -11.45 8.67 -20.36
N ILE A 297 -10.68 7.72 -20.92
CA ILE A 297 -9.67 8.03 -21.95
C ILE A 297 -10.30 8.72 -23.18
N ARG A 298 -11.52 8.31 -23.57
CA ARG A 298 -12.21 8.82 -24.77
C ARG A 298 -13.04 10.07 -24.51
N GLU A 299 -13.46 10.27 -23.27
CA GLU A 299 -14.31 11.38 -22.85
C GLU A 299 -13.52 12.69 -22.63
N ASN A 300 -14.25 13.80 -22.47
CA ASN A 300 -13.65 15.09 -22.19
C ASN A 300 -13.14 15.21 -20.74
N LEU A 301 -12.27 16.19 -20.49
CA LEU A 301 -11.64 16.38 -19.17
C LEU A 301 -12.69 16.71 -18.09
N LEU A 302 -13.74 17.46 -18.42
CA LEU A 302 -14.77 17.87 -17.46
C LEU A 302 -15.50 16.65 -16.87
N LYS A 303 -15.95 15.70 -17.69
CA LYS A 303 -16.61 14.47 -17.22
C LYS A 303 -15.70 13.66 -16.30
N ALA A 304 -14.42 13.55 -16.64
CA ALA A 304 -13.45 12.86 -15.80
C ALA A 304 -13.27 13.58 -14.45
N LEU A 305 -13.13 14.91 -14.44
CA LEU A 305 -13.01 15.69 -13.21
C LEU A 305 -14.25 15.57 -12.32
N ILE A 306 -15.46 15.61 -12.89
CA ILE A 306 -16.70 15.39 -12.13
C ILE A 306 -16.69 14.01 -11.46
N PHE A 307 -16.38 12.95 -12.21
CA PHE A 307 -16.31 11.60 -11.66
C PHE A 307 -15.24 11.47 -10.57
N ILE A 308 -14.05 12.02 -10.80
CA ILE A 308 -12.96 12.06 -9.82
C ILE A 308 -13.41 12.78 -8.55
N SER A 309 -14.02 13.96 -8.66
CA SER A 309 -14.53 14.72 -7.52
C SER A 309 -15.61 13.96 -6.74
N LEU A 310 -16.51 13.24 -7.43
CA LEU A 310 -17.51 12.40 -6.79
C LEU A 310 -16.88 11.23 -6.02
N MET A 311 -15.93 10.51 -6.62
CA MET A 311 -15.22 9.42 -5.95
C MET A 311 -14.37 9.92 -4.78
N PHE A 312 -13.70 11.07 -4.94
CA PHE A 312 -12.96 11.74 -3.89
C PHE A 312 -13.87 12.10 -2.71
N ALA A 313 -14.96 12.82 -2.97
CA ALA A 313 -15.91 13.23 -1.94
C ALA A 313 -16.54 12.02 -1.22
N SER A 314 -16.93 10.99 -1.97
CA SER A 314 -17.48 9.75 -1.40
C SER A 314 -16.45 9.04 -0.51
N SER A 315 -15.18 9.00 -0.92
CA SER A 315 -14.09 8.44 -0.12
C SER A 315 -13.87 9.23 1.16
N ILE A 316 -13.88 10.57 1.10
CA ILE A 316 -13.77 11.44 2.29
C ILE A 316 -14.94 11.22 3.24
N ILE A 317 -16.18 11.09 2.74
CA ILE A 317 -17.34 10.76 3.58
C ILE A 317 -17.12 9.42 4.29
N LEU A 318 -16.66 8.39 3.57
CA LEU A 318 -16.33 7.09 4.15
C LEU A 318 -15.14 7.10 5.11
N ILE A 319 -14.27 8.12 5.07
CA ILE A 319 -13.17 8.31 6.02
C ILE A 319 -13.63 9.04 7.28
N ILE A 320 -14.61 9.95 7.16
CA ILE A 320 -15.13 10.74 8.28
C ILE A 320 -16.20 9.96 9.07
N TYR A 321 -17.12 9.29 8.37
CA TYR A 321 -18.22 8.52 8.99
C TYR A 321 -17.87 7.21 9.75
N PRO A 322 -16.67 6.61 9.68
CA PRO A 322 -16.26 5.57 10.62
C PRO A 322 -16.13 6.13 12.04
N ASN A 323 -15.88 7.44 12.17
CA ASN A 323 -15.50 8.13 13.39
C ASN A 323 -16.68 8.81 14.11
N ALA A 324 -17.93 8.44 13.84
CA ALA A 324 -18.98 8.72 14.81
C ALA A 324 -18.89 7.63 15.88
N PRO A 325 -18.19 7.84 17.01
CA PRO A 325 -18.41 6.97 18.16
C PRO A 325 -19.91 7.06 18.42
N LEU A 326 -20.58 5.91 18.48
CA LEU A 326 -21.94 5.84 18.97
C LEU A 326 -21.90 6.30 20.43
N LEU A 327 -22.03 7.59 20.65
CA LEU A 327 -21.92 8.24 21.95
C LEU A 327 -23.25 8.04 22.66
N ILE A 328 -23.43 6.85 23.23
CA ILE A 328 -24.53 6.58 24.15
C ILE A 328 -24.16 7.27 25.47
N SER A 329 -24.56 8.54 25.59
CA SER A 329 -24.61 9.26 26.85
C SER A 329 -25.61 8.56 27.76
N THR A 330 -25.12 7.80 28.75
CA THR A 330 -25.94 7.46 29.91
C THR A 330 -25.80 8.60 30.92
N GLN A 331 -26.78 9.51 30.94
CA GLN A 331 -27.02 10.31 32.14
C GLN A 331 -27.24 9.34 33.30
N HIS A 332 -26.41 9.41 34.34
CA HIS A 332 -26.78 8.89 35.65
C HIS A 332 -26.88 10.03 36.66
N THR A 333 -28.13 10.25 37.04
CA THR A 333 -28.68 11.00 38.15
C THR A 333 -28.09 10.61 39.51
N ASP A 334 -27.89 11.65 40.32
CA ASP A 334 -27.75 11.76 41.77
C ASP A 334 -26.56 11.18 42.56
N ARG A 335 -25.96 12.08 43.36
CA ARG A 335 -24.75 11.97 44.19
C ARG A 335 -25.01 11.49 45.65
N SER A 336 -26.17 10.95 46.00
CA SER A 336 -26.58 10.88 47.41
C SER A 336 -26.45 9.53 48.15
N ASN A 337 -26.02 8.43 47.52
CA ASN A 337 -25.90 7.14 48.22
C ASN A 337 -24.51 6.51 48.01
N ILE A 338 -23.55 6.86 48.86
CA ILE A 338 -22.30 6.13 49.04
C ILE A 338 -22.44 5.32 50.33
N PRO A 339 -22.55 3.98 50.30
CA PRO A 339 -22.41 3.18 51.51
C PRO A 339 -20.92 2.97 51.80
N THR A 340 -20.47 3.51 52.93
CA THR A 340 -19.21 3.13 53.58
C THR A 340 -19.35 1.68 54.07
N LEU A 341 -18.55 0.76 53.52
CA LEU A 341 -18.45 -0.61 54.03
C LEU A 341 -17.34 -0.67 55.08
N LEU A 342 -17.75 -0.81 56.35
CA LEU A 342 -16.86 -1.14 57.46
C LEU A 342 -16.42 -2.59 57.33
N SER A 343 -15.13 -2.79 57.06
CA SER A 343 -14.45 -4.08 57.18
C SER A 343 -14.10 -4.31 58.65
N GLY A 344 -14.72 -5.32 59.28
CA GLY A 344 -14.26 -5.88 60.55
C GLY A 344 -12.91 -6.57 60.34
N GLY A 345 -11.83 -5.81 60.53
CA GLY A 345 -10.47 -6.32 60.34
C GLY A 345 -9.47 -5.26 59.86
N GLY A 346 -9.24 -4.23 60.68
CA GLY A 346 -7.92 -3.63 60.90
C GLY A 346 -7.06 -3.13 59.73
N THR A 347 -7.60 -2.79 58.55
CA THR A 347 -6.92 -1.88 57.60
C THR A 347 -7.93 -1.05 56.82
N ASN A 348 -7.82 0.28 56.93
CA ASN A 348 -8.58 1.21 56.10
C ASN A 348 -7.98 1.19 54.69
N VAL A 349 -8.63 0.53 53.74
CA VAL A 349 -8.28 0.68 52.32
C VAL A 349 -9.17 1.75 51.70
N THR A 350 -8.62 2.95 51.57
CA THR A 350 -9.16 3.99 50.70
C THR A 350 -8.96 3.56 49.26
N VAL A 351 -10.04 3.13 48.58
CA VAL A 351 -10.04 3.02 47.12
C VAL A 351 -10.30 4.42 46.58
N GLU A 352 -9.24 5.13 46.20
CA GLU A 352 -9.40 6.30 45.33
C GLU A 352 -9.92 5.83 43.97
N LYS A 353 -10.93 6.54 43.47
CA LYS A 353 -11.44 6.40 42.10
C LYS A 353 -10.24 6.44 41.14
N THR A 354 -9.89 5.30 40.56
CA THR A 354 -9.10 5.30 39.33
C THR A 354 -10.02 5.80 38.23
N LEU A 355 -9.66 6.96 37.66
CA LEU A 355 -10.33 7.54 36.50
C LEU A 355 -10.45 6.48 35.41
N PHE A 356 -11.68 6.12 35.06
CA PHE A 356 -11.94 5.39 33.83
C PHE A 356 -11.77 6.38 32.67
N GLU A 357 -10.65 6.27 31.94
CA GLU A 357 -10.53 6.91 30.64
C GLU A 357 -11.47 6.25 29.64
N SER A 358 -12.07 7.09 28.79
CA SER A 358 -13.29 6.87 28.02
C SER A 358 -13.25 5.82 26.90
N ASN A 359 -12.17 5.03 26.75
CA ASN A 359 -11.86 4.36 25.48
C ASN A 359 -11.60 2.85 25.56
N CYS A 360 -12.27 2.10 26.44
CA CYS A 360 -12.10 0.65 26.49
C CYS A 360 -13.42 -0.10 26.37
N PHE A 361 -13.85 -0.53 25.17
CA PHE A 361 -14.63 -1.77 24.95
C PHE A 361 -14.62 -2.22 23.47
N ALA A 362 -14.47 -3.53 23.23
CA ALA A 362 -14.79 -4.18 21.96
C ALA A 362 -15.69 -5.40 22.21
N PHE A 363 -16.86 -5.45 21.54
CA PHE A 363 -17.74 -6.62 21.52
C PHE A 363 -17.77 -7.20 20.10
N ARG A 364 -17.64 -8.52 19.98
CA ARG A 364 -17.50 -9.24 18.70
C ARG A 364 -18.82 -9.44 17.93
N TYR A 365 -19.97 -9.15 18.54
CA TYR A 365 -21.29 -9.24 17.91
C TYR A 365 -22.06 -7.94 18.11
N GLN A 366 -22.61 -7.38 17.03
CA GLN A 366 -23.16 -6.02 16.99
C GLN A 366 -24.42 -5.79 17.85
N ASP A 367 -25.13 -6.81 18.35
CA ASP A 367 -26.51 -6.58 18.85
C ASP A 367 -26.87 -7.01 20.28
N TYR A 368 -25.92 -7.35 21.16
CA TYR A 368 -26.29 -7.65 22.58
C TYR A 368 -25.29 -7.09 23.59
N ARG A 369 -25.65 -5.96 24.23
CA ARG A 369 -24.97 -5.47 25.44
C ARG A 369 -25.84 -5.79 26.67
N PRO A 370 -25.36 -6.60 27.63
CA PRO A 370 -26.06 -6.81 28.89
C PRO A 370 -25.93 -5.59 29.80
N LYS A 371 -27.04 -5.14 30.41
CA LYS A 371 -27.06 -4.02 31.35
C LYS A 371 -26.39 -4.33 32.71
N VAL A 372 -26.14 -5.60 33.02
CA VAL A 372 -25.45 -6.05 34.24
C VAL A 372 -24.52 -7.20 33.89
N VAL A 373 -23.23 -7.06 34.22
CA VAL A 373 -22.21 -8.10 34.01
C VAL A 373 -22.25 -9.07 35.18
N THR A 374 -22.60 -10.34 34.93
CA THR A 374 -22.66 -11.38 35.97
C THR A 374 -21.48 -12.35 35.85
N SER A 375 -21.18 -13.08 36.94
CA SER A 375 -20.11 -14.09 37.00
C SER A 375 -20.27 -15.22 35.96
N SER A 376 -21.50 -15.53 35.55
CA SER A 376 -21.79 -16.49 34.47
C SER A 376 -21.37 -15.97 33.09
N MET A 377 -21.50 -14.66 32.84
CA MET A 377 -21.08 -14.04 31.58
C MET A 377 -19.55 -14.00 31.44
N LEU A 378 -18.83 -13.81 32.55
CA LEU A 378 -17.37 -13.91 32.59
C LEU A 378 -16.86 -15.33 32.32
N GLN A 379 -17.60 -16.36 32.75
CA GLN A 379 -17.29 -17.75 32.41
C GLN A 379 -17.46 -18.04 30.90
N ASN A 380 -18.47 -17.45 30.27
CA ASN A 380 -18.71 -17.57 28.82
C ASN A 380 -17.84 -16.61 27.99
N ALA A 381 -17.36 -15.50 28.57
CA ALA A 381 -16.40 -14.57 27.96
C ALA A 381 -14.97 -15.15 27.87
N ARG A 382 -14.75 -16.40 28.32
CA ARG A 382 -13.56 -17.21 28.01
C ARG A 382 -13.35 -17.48 26.51
N VAL A 383 -14.12 -16.87 25.62
CA VAL A 383 -13.71 -16.72 24.21
C VAL A 383 -12.69 -15.58 24.16
N ALA A 384 -11.48 -15.88 24.63
CA ALA A 384 -10.33 -15.05 24.34
C ALA A 384 -10.21 -14.89 22.83
N ASN A 385 -9.79 -13.71 22.38
CA ASN A 385 -9.42 -13.51 20.98
C ASN A 385 -8.38 -14.59 20.62
N GLU A 386 -8.71 -15.50 19.69
CA GLU A 386 -7.83 -16.62 19.33
C GLU A 386 -6.44 -16.13 18.89
N GLN A 387 -6.34 -14.90 18.38
CA GLN A 387 -5.07 -14.23 18.09
C GLN A 387 -4.25 -13.98 19.36
N PHE A 388 -4.86 -13.52 20.46
CA PHE A 388 -4.17 -13.23 21.72
C PHE A 388 -3.67 -14.52 22.41
N LEU A 389 -4.49 -15.59 22.37
CA LEU A 389 -4.08 -16.91 22.89
C LEU A 389 -2.96 -17.57 22.06
N LYS A 390 -2.82 -17.20 20.79
CA LYS A 390 -1.71 -17.64 19.93
C LYS A 390 -0.37 -17.05 20.39
N TYR A 391 -0.37 -15.80 20.86
CA TYR A 391 0.82 -15.12 21.39
C TYR A 391 1.13 -15.48 22.86
N PHE A 392 0.10 -15.85 23.63
CA PHE A 392 0.21 -16.26 25.03
C PHE A 392 -0.56 -17.56 25.27
N PRO A 393 0.00 -18.73 24.93
CA PRO A 393 -0.67 -20.00 25.14
C PRO A 393 -0.85 -20.26 26.64
N ASN A 394 -2.04 -20.72 27.03
CA ASN A 394 -2.49 -20.95 28.41
C ASN A 394 -1.62 -21.90 29.28
N HIS A 395 -0.53 -22.46 28.75
CA HIS A 395 0.29 -23.47 29.44
C HIS A 395 1.80 -23.20 29.48
N ALA A 396 2.30 -22.04 29.03
CA ALA A 396 3.73 -21.78 28.99
C ALA A 396 4.22 -20.99 30.21
N GLN A 397 4.30 -21.62 31.39
CA GLN A 397 5.04 -21.02 32.52
C GLN A 397 6.56 -20.98 32.32
N ASN A 398 7.12 -21.65 31.29
CA ASN A 398 8.57 -21.75 31.07
C ASN A 398 9.03 -21.78 29.58
N SER A 399 8.18 -21.43 28.62
CA SER A 399 8.62 -21.30 27.21
C SER A 399 8.99 -19.84 26.92
N PRO A 400 10.08 -19.56 26.19
CA PRO A 400 10.37 -18.21 25.74
C PRO A 400 9.17 -17.71 24.91
N PRO A 401 8.83 -16.40 25.01
CA PRO A 401 7.75 -15.83 24.22
C PRO A 401 8.02 -16.09 22.74
N ASP A 402 6.96 -16.30 21.95
CA ASP A 402 7.05 -16.48 20.50
C ASP A 402 7.99 -15.41 19.91
N PRO A 403 8.93 -15.76 19.01
CA PRO A 403 9.82 -14.78 18.36
C PRO A 403 9.09 -13.57 17.75
N LEU A 404 7.82 -13.72 17.37
CA LEU A 404 6.95 -12.64 16.90
C LEU A 404 6.57 -11.66 18.03
N MET A 405 6.44 -12.15 19.25
CA MET A 405 6.12 -11.37 20.45
C MET A 405 7.27 -10.42 20.80
N ASP A 406 8.52 -10.90 20.75
CA ASP A 406 9.72 -10.06 20.96
C ASP A 406 9.86 -9.01 19.83
N LYS A 407 9.55 -9.38 18.60
CA LYS A 407 9.64 -8.49 17.42
C LYS A 407 8.53 -7.42 17.38
N HIS A 408 7.32 -7.72 17.84
CA HIS A 408 6.18 -6.78 17.77
C HIS A 408 5.96 -5.95 19.03
N PHE A 409 6.17 -6.52 20.22
CA PHE A 409 5.78 -5.87 21.48
C PHE A 409 6.94 -5.27 22.26
N LYS A 410 8.18 -5.77 22.13
CA LYS A 410 9.35 -5.12 22.78
C LYS A 410 9.95 -3.99 21.96
N ALA A 411 9.86 -4.06 20.63
CA ALA A 411 10.42 -3.03 19.74
C ALA A 411 9.60 -1.73 19.73
N LYS A 412 8.32 -1.81 20.11
CA LYS A 412 7.44 -0.66 20.30
C LYS A 412 7.23 -0.55 21.79
N ASN A 413 7.53 0.59 22.43
CA ASN A 413 7.19 0.85 23.84
C ASN A 413 5.66 0.87 24.03
N ILE A 414 5.01 -0.29 23.90
CA ILE A 414 3.58 -0.47 24.04
C ILE A 414 3.32 -0.70 25.52
N ASN A 415 2.74 0.32 26.18
CA ASN A 415 2.22 0.16 27.53
C ASN A 415 0.96 -0.70 27.46
N VAL A 416 1.10 -1.97 27.86
CA VAL A 416 -0.04 -2.87 28.04
C VAL A 416 -0.65 -2.59 29.40
N TYR A 417 -1.84 -1.98 29.42
CA TYR A 417 -2.59 -1.75 30.65
C TYR A 417 -3.33 -3.02 31.03
N LEU A 418 -2.93 -3.63 32.15
CA LEU A 418 -3.54 -4.83 32.70
C LEU A 418 -4.52 -4.42 33.81
N SER A 419 -5.81 -4.70 33.63
CA SER A 419 -6.80 -4.54 34.70
C SER A 419 -7.03 -5.88 35.41
N ALA A 420 -6.51 -6.05 36.63
CA ALA A 420 -6.76 -7.25 37.43
C ALA A 420 -7.99 -7.06 38.33
N TYR A 421 -8.83 -8.09 38.44
CA TYR A 421 -9.90 -8.14 39.43
C TYR A 421 -9.53 -9.12 40.53
N TYR A 422 -9.62 -8.68 41.78
CA TYR A 422 -9.48 -9.56 42.94
C TYR A 422 -10.83 -10.13 43.32
N LYS A 423 -10.92 -11.45 43.45
CA LYS A 423 -12.06 -12.12 44.07
C LYS A 423 -11.60 -12.92 45.28
N ASN A 424 -11.44 -12.23 46.41
CA ASN A 424 -11.09 -12.77 47.72
C ASN A 424 -9.82 -13.66 47.78
N SER A 425 -9.31 -13.82 48.99
CA SER A 425 -8.02 -14.44 49.32
C SER A 425 -7.91 -15.87 48.80
N GLY A 426 -7.06 -16.06 47.77
CA GLY A 426 -6.60 -17.40 47.36
C GLY A 426 -6.39 -17.55 45.86
N ASP A 427 -7.30 -17.05 45.03
CA ASP A 427 -7.26 -17.27 43.58
C ASP A 427 -7.30 -15.94 42.81
N VAL A 428 -6.18 -15.61 42.17
CA VAL A 428 -6.06 -14.45 41.29
C VAL A 428 -6.61 -14.83 39.91
N SER A 429 -7.78 -14.31 39.56
CA SER A 429 -8.31 -14.40 38.20
C SER A 429 -7.99 -13.11 37.45
N ILE A 430 -6.96 -13.16 36.60
CA ILE A 430 -6.55 -12.02 35.77
C ILE A 430 -7.46 -11.97 34.53
N ALA A 431 -8.25 -10.90 34.40
CA ALA A 431 -8.99 -10.61 33.17
C ALA A 431 -8.20 -9.58 32.37
N VAL A 432 -7.46 -10.02 31.35
CA VAL A 432 -6.67 -9.11 30.52
C VAL A 432 -7.59 -8.37 29.56
N PHE A 433 -7.78 -7.07 29.81
CA PHE A 433 -8.36 -6.15 28.84
C PHE A 433 -7.21 -5.40 28.18
N GLY A 434 -6.66 -5.97 27.12
CA GLY A 434 -5.79 -5.22 26.23
C GLY A 434 -6.63 -4.11 25.60
N ASN A 435 -6.15 -2.87 25.68
CA ASN A 435 -6.51 -1.89 24.67
C ASN A 435 -6.19 -2.56 23.33
N SER A 436 -7.11 -2.58 22.37
CA SER A 436 -6.84 -3.13 21.04
C SER A 436 -5.88 -2.18 20.32
N TYR A 437 -4.64 -2.24 20.73
CA TYR A 437 -3.47 -1.71 20.08
C TYR A 437 -2.45 -2.83 20.19
N ALA A 438 -2.31 -3.55 19.08
CA ALA A 438 -1.58 -4.80 18.83
C ALA A 438 -2.45 -6.07 18.97
#